data_AF-A0A0D2C601-F1
#
_entry.id   AF-A0A0D2C601-F1
#
_cell.length_a   1.000
_cell.length_b   1.000
_cell.length_c   1.000
_cell.angle_alpha   90.00
_cell.angle_beta   90.00
_cell.angle_gamma   90.00
#
_symmetry.space_group_name_H-M   'P 1'
#
loop_
_entity.id
_entity.type
_entity.pdbx_description
1 polymer ?
#
loop_
_entity_poly.entity_id
_entity_poly.type
_entity_poly.pdbx_seq_one_letter_code
_entity_poly.pdbx_strand_id
1 'polypeptide(L)'
;MAAEMTDGYVQDDAPKPSDSYYNLGSFNRPVSTNNKEAQRWFDRGLVWSYAFNHEESAECFRKAITLDPRCAMAYWGLAYALGPNYNKPWEFFDGEELESTVTRTHDAVQKAKAEAVNATAVEKALVDALEFRYPRAQAAADCSIWNEPYADAMRSVYEAFPDDLDVATLYADALMNLTPWRLWDLSTGQPATGAKTIEVKSVLDHALALKGGLQHPGVLHLYIHLMEMSSSPELAMPIADHLRGLIPDAGHLHHMPTHLDILCGDYRRAIASNTDAIRADERFLARAGPLNFYTLYRCHNYHFRLYAAMFAGQSKIALQTADWIEATAQKTSFASSHRQWPTGSRPSMGCVCTPSFALACGKKFLTCLCPKTKSFTALRRL
;
A
#
# COMPACT_ATOMS: atom_id res chain seq x y z
N MET A 1 23.33 -31.69 -40.13
CA MET A 1 24.15 -31.99 -38.95
C MET A 1 24.52 -30.67 -38.32
N ALA A 2 24.00 -30.40 -37.13
CA ALA A 2 24.31 -29.23 -36.34
C ALA A 2 25.38 -29.57 -35.31
N ALA A 3 26.33 -28.66 -35.12
CA ALA A 3 27.19 -28.44 -33.96
C ALA A 3 28.08 -27.24 -34.31
N GLU A 4 28.43 -26.28 -33.48
CA GLU A 4 27.96 -25.74 -32.20
C GLU A 4 28.96 -24.58 -31.97
N MET A 5 28.50 -23.33 -31.86
CA MET A 5 29.35 -22.22 -31.39
C MET A 5 29.04 -22.02 -29.90
N THR A 6 30.03 -22.31 -29.06
CA THR A 6 30.00 -22.06 -27.62
C THR A 6 30.28 -20.58 -27.37
N ASP A 7 29.29 -19.86 -26.83
CA ASP A 7 29.44 -18.47 -26.40
C ASP A 7 29.83 -18.42 -24.92
N GLY A 8 30.85 -17.62 -24.62
CA GLY A 8 31.48 -17.51 -23.31
C GLY A 8 30.66 -16.64 -22.36
N TYR A 9 30.22 -17.23 -21.25
CA TYR A 9 29.66 -16.50 -20.13
C TYR A 9 30.76 -15.73 -19.38
N VAL A 10 30.67 -14.40 -19.40
CA VAL A 10 31.37 -13.53 -18.45
C VAL A 10 30.70 -13.71 -17.08
N GLN A 11 31.46 -14.22 -16.10
CA GLN A 11 31.06 -14.25 -14.70
C GLN A 11 31.13 -12.83 -14.14
N ASP A 12 29.96 -12.21 -13.97
CA ASP A 12 29.81 -11.04 -13.12
C ASP A 12 29.68 -11.53 -11.67
N ASP A 13 30.64 -11.16 -10.82
CA ASP A 13 30.66 -11.46 -9.38
C ASP A 13 29.53 -10.71 -8.67
N ALA A 14 28.32 -11.28 -8.75
CA ALA A 14 27.18 -10.84 -7.98
C ALA A 14 27.47 -11.00 -6.46
N PRO A 15 27.10 -10.02 -5.61
CA PRO A 15 27.29 -10.11 -4.18
C PRO A 15 26.59 -11.37 -3.63
N LYS A 16 27.33 -12.17 -2.85
CA LYS A 16 26.79 -13.38 -2.22
C LYS A 16 25.57 -13.04 -1.34
N PRO A 17 24.48 -13.84 -1.41
CA PRO A 17 23.27 -13.56 -0.64
C PRO A 17 23.49 -13.90 0.84
N SER A 18 23.26 -12.93 1.72
CA SER A 18 22.80 -13.24 3.07
C SER A 18 21.38 -12.71 3.22
N ASP A 19 20.45 -13.63 3.50
CA ASP A 19 18.98 -13.52 3.59
C ASP A 19 18.18 -13.50 2.28
N SER A 20 17.43 -14.59 2.03
CA SER A 20 16.44 -14.76 0.96
C SER A 20 15.16 -13.90 1.18
N TYR A 21 15.32 -12.65 1.58
CA TYR A 21 14.22 -11.70 1.76
C TYR A 21 13.93 -10.93 0.46
N TYR A 22 12.82 -10.21 0.42
CA TYR A 22 12.43 -9.38 -0.72
C TYR A 22 13.43 -8.25 -0.97
N ASN A 23 13.65 -7.90 -2.23
CA ASN A 23 14.40 -6.72 -2.65
C ASN A 23 13.52 -5.47 -2.55
N LEU A 24 13.70 -4.72 -1.46
CA LEU A 24 12.95 -3.49 -1.18
C LEU A 24 13.73 -2.21 -1.50
N GLY A 25 14.77 -2.30 -2.34
CA GLY A 25 15.62 -1.16 -2.67
C GLY A 25 16.52 -0.73 -1.51
N SER A 26 16.95 0.53 -1.54
CA SER A 26 17.94 1.10 -0.60
C SER A 26 17.34 2.09 0.41
N PHE A 27 16.03 2.09 0.59
CA PHE A 27 15.36 2.98 1.53
C PHE A 27 15.86 2.73 2.97
N ASN A 28 16.01 3.82 3.73
CA ASN A 28 16.43 3.78 5.13
C ASN A 28 15.87 5.00 5.86
N ARG A 29 15.27 4.77 7.04
CA ARG A 29 14.95 5.81 8.01
C ARG A 29 15.66 5.48 9.32
N PRO A 30 16.73 6.19 9.70
CA PRO A 30 17.41 5.95 10.98
C PRO A 30 16.45 6.12 12.15
N VAL A 31 16.43 5.14 13.06
CA VAL A 31 15.68 5.22 14.32
C VAL A 31 16.57 4.97 15.52
N SER A 32 16.08 5.34 16.71
CA SER A 32 16.78 5.21 18.00
C SER A 32 16.91 3.75 18.43
N THR A 33 17.74 2.99 17.72
CA THR A 33 18.17 1.63 18.04
C THR A 33 19.66 1.46 17.77
N ASN A 34 20.34 0.70 18.63
CA ASN A 34 21.73 0.28 18.39
C ASN A 34 21.80 -1.09 17.70
N ASN A 35 20.67 -1.77 17.52
CA ASN A 35 20.61 -3.08 16.87
C ASN A 35 20.41 -2.90 15.35
N LYS A 36 21.46 -3.16 14.58
CA LYS A 36 21.47 -3.03 13.12
C LYS A 36 20.43 -3.92 12.42
N GLU A 37 20.13 -5.09 12.97
CA GLU A 37 19.09 -5.96 12.41
C GLU A 37 17.70 -5.44 12.75
N ALA A 38 17.49 -4.88 13.95
CA ALA A 38 16.23 -4.21 14.29
C ALA A 38 15.97 -3.00 13.38
N GLN A 39 16.99 -2.17 13.12
CA GLN A 39 16.94 -1.08 12.14
C GLN A 39 16.54 -1.59 10.75
N ARG A 40 17.18 -2.66 10.27
CA ARG A 40 16.85 -3.25 8.96
C ARG A 40 15.40 -3.73 8.90
N TRP A 41 14.89 -4.38 9.95
CA TRP A 41 13.49 -4.81 9.99
C TRP A 41 12.51 -3.64 10.12
N PHE A 42 12.89 -2.57 10.80
CA PHE A 42 12.12 -1.32 10.82
C PHE A 42 12.02 -0.71 9.41
N ASP A 43 13.15 -0.56 8.70
CA ASP A 43 13.18 -0.04 7.33
C ASP A 43 12.30 -0.86 6.39
N ARG A 44 12.41 -2.20 6.45
CA ARG A 44 11.55 -3.12 5.69
C ARG A 44 10.07 -2.91 6.02
N GLY A 45 9.74 -2.78 7.31
CA GLY A 45 8.38 -2.53 7.77
C GLY A 45 7.81 -1.23 7.20
N LEU A 46 8.60 -0.15 7.21
CA LEU A 46 8.17 1.15 6.71
C LEU A 46 7.98 1.14 5.19
N VAL A 47 8.88 0.50 4.42
CA VAL A 47 8.68 0.31 2.97
C VAL A 47 7.41 -0.48 2.67
N TRP A 48 7.12 -1.55 3.41
CA TRP A 48 5.88 -2.31 3.21
C TRP A 48 4.63 -1.54 3.60
N SER A 49 4.73 -0.66 4.61
CA SER A 49 3.67 0.31 4.93
C SER A 49 3.43 1.25 3.76
N TYR A 50 4.48 1.82 3.16
CA TYR A 50 4.34 2.65 1.95
C TYR A 50 3.85 1.87 0.73
N ALA A 51 4.12 0.57 0.64
CA ALA A 51 3.58 -0.29 -0.41
C ALA A 51 2.17 -0.82 -0.12
N PHE A 52 1.51 -0.37 0.96
CA PHE A 52 0.20 -0.85 1.43
C PHE A 52 0.10 -2.38 1.65
N ASN A 53 1.23 -3.05 1.91
CA ASN A 53 1.23 -4.43 2.37
C ASN A 53 1.31 -4.47 3.91
N HIS A 54 0.17 -4.18 4.52
CA HIS A 54 0.05 -3.99 5.97
C HIS A 54 0.41 -5.24 6.80
N GLU A 55 0.09 -6.43 6.30
CA GLU A 55 0.41 -7.68 7.00
C GLU A 55 1.92 -7.92 7.10
N GLU A 56 2.65 -7.81 5.97
CA GLU A 56 4.10 -7.99 5.96
C GLU A 56 4.81 -6.84 6.68
N SER A 57 4.26 -5.61 6.58
CA SER A 57 4.73 -4.46 7.35
C SER A 57 4.66 -4.72 8.86
N ALA A 58 3.50 -5.16 9.36
CA ALA A 58 3.33 -5.49 10.77
C ALA A 58 4.25 -6.64 11.23
N GLU A 59 4.49 -7.64 10.36
CA GLU A 59 5.44 -8.73 10.65
C GLU A 59 6.89 -8.24 10.76
N CYS A 60 7.30 -7.32 9.89
CA CYS A 60 8.61 -6.68 9.96
C CYS A 60 8.79 -5.91 11.27
N PHE A 61 7.79 -5.12 11.67
CA PHE A 61 7.85 -4.39 12.93
C PHE A 61 7.88 -5.32 14.15
N ARG A 62 7.15 -6.45 14.15
CA ARG A 62 7.26 -7.46 15.22
C ARG A 62 8.65 -8.08 15.33
N LYS A 63 9.32 -8.30 14.20
CA LYS A 63 10.71 -8.77 14.18
C LYS A 63 11.67 -7.72 14.74
N ALA A 64 11.48 -6.45 14.35
CA ALA A 64 12.25 -5.35 14.92
C ALA A 64 12.07 -5.26 16.45
N ILE A 65 10.83 -5.38 16.95
CA ILE A 65 10.51 -5.42 18.40
C ILE A 65 11.18 -6.62 19.09
N THR A 66 11.19 -7.80 18.46
CA THR A 66 11.82 -9.01 19.04
C THR A 66 13.33 -8.84 19.18
N LEU A 67 13.97 -8.15 18.22
CA LEU A 67 15.41 -7.90 18.19
C LEU A 67 15.83 -6.73 19.10
N ASP A 68 14.96 -5.73 19.23
CA ASP A 68 15.14 -4.61 20.15
C ASP A 68 13.80 -4.19 20.77
N PRO A 69 13.45 -4.75 21.94
CA PRO A 69 12.23 -4.38 22.66
C PRO A 69 12.22 -2.94 23.19
N ARG A 70 13.32 -2.20 23.07
CA ARG A 70 13.42 -0.79 23.46
C ARG A 70 13.29 0.16 22.27
N CYS A 71 13.12 -0.37 21.05
CA CYS A 71 12.93 0.42 19.84
C CYS A 71 11.49 0.97 19.78
N ALA A 72 11.29 2.19 20.28
CA ALA A 72 9.99 2.88 20.28
C ALA A 72 9.34 2.92 18.88
N MET A 73 10.14 3.20 17.86
CA MET A 73 9.65 3.32 16.49
C MET A 73 9.16 2.00 15.90
N ALA A 74 9.65 0.84 16.37
CA ALA A 74 9.12 -0.44 15.93
C ALA A 74 7.69 -0.67 16.45
N TYR A 75 7.38 -0.23 17.68
CA TYR A 75 6.01 -0.24 18.19
C TYR A 75 5.11 0.80 17.49
N TRP A 76 5.63 1.99 17.24
CA TRP A 76 4.94 3.01 16.42
C TRP A 76 4.58 2.46 15.04
N GLY A 77 5.53 1.82 14.37
CA GLY A 77 5.34 1.22 13.05
C GLY A 77 4.31 0.10 13.07
N LEU A 78 4.33 -0.75 14.10
CA LEU A 78 3.32 -1.79 14.27
C LEU A 78 1.91 -1.20 14.41
N ALA A 79 1.74 -0.14 15.20
CA ALA A 79 0.46 0.57 15.33
C ALA A 79 0.03 1.19 14.00
N TYR A 80 0.92 1.91 13.32
CA TYR A 80 0.66 2.52 12.01
C TYR A 80 0.23 1.49 10.96
N ALA A 81 0.95 0.37 10.86
CA ALA A 81 0.69 -0.67 9.85
C ALA A 81 -0.65 -1.38 10.05
N LEU A 82 -1.11 -1.57 11.29
CA LEU A 82 -2.33 -2.31 11.59
C LEU A 82 -3.63 -1.53 11.37
N GLY A 83 -3.58 -0.20 11.42
CA GLY A 83 -4.79 0.63 11.31
C GLY A 83 -5.22 0.96 9.88
N PRO A 84 -6.10 1.96 9.71
CA PRO A 84 -6.66 2.30 8.42
C PRO A 84 -5.62 2.97 7.51
N ASN A 85 -5.89 2.96 6.22
CA ASN A 85 -5.16 3.72 5.20
C ASN A 85 -6.14 4.25 4.14
N TYR A 86 -5.62 4.98 3.16
CA TYR A 86 -6.42 5.57 2.08
C TYR A 86 -7.35 4.57 1.35
N ASN A 87 -6.90 3.33 1.17
CA ASN A 87 -7.63 2.26 0.48
C ASN A 87 -8.52 1.43 1.41
N LYS A 88 -8.21 1.37 2.71
CA LYS A 88 -9.00 0.71 3.74
C LYS A 88 -9.26 1.67 4.91
N PRO A 89 -10.18 2.63 4.76
CA PRO A 89 -10.58 3.49 5.87
C PRO A 89 -11.37 2.71 6.94
N TRP A 90 -11.63 3.35 8.08
CA TRP A 90 -12.24 2.74 9.27
C TRP A 90 -13.57 2.02 9.00
N GLU A 91 -14.36 2.48 8.03
CA GLU A 91 -15.65 1.91 7.68
C GLU A 91 -15.57 0.49 7.09
N PHE A 92 -14.38 0.02 6.72
CA PHE A 92 -14.15 -1.36 6.28
C PHE A 92 -13.66 -2.30 7.37
N PHE A 93 -13.52 -1.82 8.61
CA PHE A 93 -13.24 -2.65 9.77
C PHE A 93 -14.55 -2.91 10.51
N ASP A 94 -14.88 -4.17 10.76
CA ASP A 94 -16.09 -4.54 11.47
C ASP A 94 -15.87 -5.68 12.49
N GLY A 95 -16.87 -5.88 13.36
CA GLY A 95 -16.92 -7.00 14.31
C GLY A 95 -15.62 -7.23 15.09
N GLU A 96 -15.15 -8.47 15.05
CA GLU A 96 -13.92 -8.90 15.74
C GLU A 96 -12.66 -8.24 15.17
N GLU A 97 -12.64 -7.95 13.86
CA GLU A 97 -11.48 -7.30 13.22
C GLU A 97 -11.30 -5.88 13.76
N LEU A 98 -12.38 -5.11 13.87
CA LEU A 98 -12.35 -3.76 14.42
C LEU A 98 -11.85 -3.74 15.87
N GLU A 99 -12.45 -4.54 16.74
CA GLU A 99 -12.09 -4.57 18.16
C GLU A 99 -10.65 -5.02 18.38
N SER A 100 -10.22 -6.08 17.66
CA SER A 100 -8.85 -6.56 17.69
C SER A 100 -7.86 -5.51 17.18
N THR A 101 -8.19 -4.83 16.08
CA THR A 101 -7.33 -3.77 15.52
C THR A 101 -7.17 -2.63 16.51
N VAL A 102 -8.26 -2.08 17.04
CA VAL A 102 -8.22 -0.96 17.99
C VAL A 102 -7.45 -1.29 19.26
N THR A 103 -7.69 -2.47 19.83
CA THR A 103 -6.97 -2.92 21.03
C THR A 103 -5.46 -2.98 20.76
N ARG A 104 -5.07 -3.65 19.68
CA ARG A 104 -3.65 -3.90 19.36
C ARG A 104 -2.91 -2.64 18.96
N THR A 105 -3.54 -1.73 18.21
CA THR A 105 -2.92 -0.46 17.84
C THR A 105 -2.76 0.44 19.05
N HIS A 106 -3.77 0.52 19.93
CA HIS A 106 -3.65 1.28 21.17
C HIS A 106 -2.54 0.75 22.08
N ASP A 107 -2.47 -0.57 22.29
CA ASP A 107 -1.42 -1.20 23.09
C ASP A 107 -0.03 -0.91 22.51
N ALA A 108 0.12 -0.99 21.19
CA ALA A 108 1.37 -0.67 20.51
C ALA A 108 1.76 0.81 20.67
N VAL A 109 0.80 1.75 20.62
CA VAL A 109 1.08 3.16 20.91
C VAL A 109 1.55 3.37 22.35
N GLN A 110 0.86 2.77 23.33
CA GLN A 110 1.26 2.90 24.74
C GLN A 110 2.67 2.33 24.98
N LYS A 111 3.03 1.23 24.30
CA LYS A 111 4.39 0.70 24.32
C LYS A 111 5.39 1.64 23.64
N ALA A 112 5.06 2.18 22.47
CA ALA A 112 5.94 3.14 21.78
C ALA A 112 6.27 4.34 22.68
N LYS A 113 5.27 4.90 23.37
CA LYS A 113 5.45 6.02 24.31
C LYS A 113 6.32 5.66 25.52
N ALA A 114 6.11 4.48 26.11
CA ALA A 114 6.92 4.00 27.23
C ALA A 114 8.41 3.81 26.84
N GLU A 115 8.67 3.42 25.59
CA GLU A 115 10.01 3.18 25.08
C GLU A 115 10.68 4.43 24.49
N ALA A 116 9.93 5.51 24.25
CA ALA A 116 10.41 6.74 23.60
C ALA A 116 11.31 7.63 24.48
N VAL A 117 11.69 7.23 25.70
CA VAL A 117 12.48 8.04 26.64
C VAL A 117 13.75 8.61 26.00
N ASN A 118 14.48 7.76 25.28
CA ASN A 118 15.74 8.10 24.60
C ASN A 118 15.57 8.37 23.10
N ALA A 119 14.34 8.42 22.60
CA ALA A 119 14.07 8.70 21.20
C ALA A 119 14.41 10.17 20.86
N THR A 120 14.70 10.41 19.59
CA THR A 120 14.92 11.75 19.02
C THR A 120 13.65 12.59 19.10
N ALA A 121 13.77 13.90 18.86
CA ALA A 121 12.63 14.81 18.91
C ALA A 121 11.53 14.46 17.89
N VAL A 122 11.93 14.10 16.65
CA VAL A 122 10.98 13.73 15.59
C VAL A 122 10.26 12.41 15.90
N GLU A 123 10.97 11.43 16.46
CA GLU A 123 10.36 10.15 16.86
C GLU A 123 9.37 10.32 18.01
N LYS A 124 9.70 11.13 19.02
CA LYS A 124 8.77 11.47 20.11
C LYS A 124 7.50 12.13 19.56
N ALA A 125 7.67 13.12 18.67
CA ALA A 125 6.54 13.82 18.06
C ALA A 125 5.64 12.87 17.25
N LEU A 126 6.22 11.95 16.47
CA LEU A 126 5.47 10.93 15.73
C LEU A 126 4.73 9.94 16.64
N VAL A 127 5.35 9.53 17.75
CA VAL A 127 4.73 8.67 18.76
C VAL A 127 3.56 9.37 19.44
N ASP A 128 3.75 10.62 19.86
CA ASP A 128 2.72 11.42 20.52
C ASP A 128 1.53 11.69 19.57
N ALA A 129 1.78 11.98 18.30
CA ALA A 129 0.71 12.16 17.32
C ALA A 129 -0.13 10.89 17.12
N LEU A 130 0.48 9.70 17.19
CA LEU A 130 -0.22 8.44 16.97
C LEU A 130 -1.23 8.11 18.08
N GLU A 131 -1.12 8.71 19.27
CA GLU A 131 -2.15 8.63 20.32
C GLU A 131 -3.52 9.13 19.84
N PHE A 132 -3.54 10.14 18.97
CA PHE A 132 -4.79 10.67 18.43
C PHE A 132 -5.43 9.73 17.40
N ARG A 133 -4.64 8.88 16.73
CA ARG A 133 -5.14 7.87 15.81
C ARG A 133 -5.75 6.67 16.54
N TYR A 134 -5.23 6.33 17.71
CA TYR A 134 -5.66 5.20 18.54
C TYR A 134 -5.80 5.61 20.02
N PRO A 135 -6.78 6.46 20.36
CA PRO A 135 -6.86 7.11 21.67
C PRO A 135 -7.23 6.19 22.83
N ARG A 136 -7.78 5.00 22.53
CA ARG A 136 -8.23 4.03 23.54
C ARG A 136 -8.27 2.61 22.99
N ALA A 137 -8.25 1.62 23.90
CA ALA A 137 -8.29 0.20 23.58
C ALA A 137 -9.68 -0.34 23.18
N GLN A 138 -10.73 0.49 23.20
CA GLN A 138 -12.09 0.10 22.85
C GLN A 138 -12.56 0.83 21.59
N ALA A 139 -13.10 0.09 20.62
CA ALA A 139 -13.64 0.69 19.41
C ALA A 139 -14.71 1.75 19.73
N ALA A 140 -14.66 2.87 19.02
CA ALA A 140 -15.79 3.79 18.97
C ALA A 140 -16.91 3.18 18.09
N ALA A 141 -18.13 3.67 18.28
CA ALA A 141 -19.22 3.37 17.36
C ALA A 141 -18.87 3.77 15.92
N ASP A 142 -18.11 4.86 15.78
CA ASP A 142 -17.47 5.27 14.54
C ASP A 142 -16.04 5.71 14.87
N CYS A 143 -15.06 4.96 14.39
CA CYS A 143 -13.64 5.26 14.60
C CYS A 143 -13.11 6.34 13.63
N SER A 144 -13.86 6.69 12.56
CA SER A 144 -13.46 7.74 11.62
C SER A 144 -13.33 9.12 12.28
N ILE A 145 -14.01 9.33 13.42
CA ILE A 145 -13.88 10.55 14.24
C ILE A 145 -12.44 10.79 14.75
N TRP A 146 -11.57 9.77 14.74
CA TRP A 146 -10.17 9.89 15.16
C TRP A 146 -9.26 10.42 14.05
N ASN A 147 -9.73 10.48 12.80
CA ASN A 147 -8.91 10.94 11.67
C ASN A 147 -8.57 12.43 11.77
N GLU A 148 -9.53 13.28 12.16
CA GLU A 148 -9.30 14.73 12.26
C GLU A 148 -8.33 15.10 13.40
N PRO A 149 -8.49 14.61 14.64
CA PRO A 149 -7.50 14.80 15.69
C PRO A 149 -6.09 14.29 15.32
N TYR A 150 -6.00 13.16 14.62
CA TYR A 150 -4.72 12.64 14.15
C TYR A 150 -4.08 13.54 13.08
N ALA A 151 -4.87 14.04 12.12
CA ALA A 151 -4.37 14.96 11.10
C ALA A 151 -3.88 16.29 11.72
N ASP A 152 -4.58 16.81 12.73
CA ASP A 152 -4.16 18.02 13.46
C ASP A 152 -2.89 17.78 14.30
N ALA A 153 -2.76 16.61 14.91
CA ALA A 153 -1.52 16.25 15.60
C ALA A 153 -0.35 16.14 14.62
N MET A 154 -0.55 15.48 13.47
CA MET A 154 0.47 15.37 12.43
C MET A 154 0.83 16.72 11.78
N ARG A 155 -0.10 17.67 11.69
CA ARG A 155 0.19 19.06 11.29
C ARG A 155 1.26 19.67 12.18
N SER A 156 1.12 19.51 13.50
CA SER A 156 2.09 20.02 14.47
C SER A 156 3.47 19.36 14.31
N VAL A 157 3.51 18.06 13.98
CA VAL A 157 4.77 17.35 13.68
C VAL A 157 5.40 17.89 12.40
N TYR A 158 4.62 18.08 11.33
CA TYR A 158 5.11 18.62 10.06
C TYR A 158 5.64 20.05 10.20
N GLU A 159 4.95 20.92 10.95
CA GLU A 159 5.43 22.29 11.20
C GLU A 159 6.75 22.32 11.96
N ALA A 160 7.00 21.34 12.84
CA ALA A 160 8.26 21.21 13.57
C ALA A 160 9.39 20.58 12.72
N PHE A 161 9.04 19.72 11.76
CA PHE A 161 10.00 18.97 10.92
C PHE A 161 9.60 18.99 9.43
N PRO A 162 9.49 20.18 8.79
CA PRO A 162 8.91 20.30 7.46
C PRO A 162 9.77 19.67 6.35
N ASP A 163 11.07 19.50 6.61
CA ASP A 163 12.03 18.95 5.66
C ASP A 163 12.29 17.43 5.87
N ASP A 164 11.62 16.79 6.82
CA ASP A 164 11.65 15.32 6.97
C ASP A 164 10.63 14.69 6.01
N LEU A 165 11.14 13.95 5.01
CA LEU A 165 10.34 13.35 3.95
C LEU A 165 9.32 12.32 4.47
N ASP A 166 9.64 11.57 5.52
CA ASP A 166 8.69 10.61 6.11
C ASP A 166 7.61 11.37 6.87
N VAL A 167 7.96 12.44 7.61
CA VAL A 167 6.98 13.30 8.29
C VAL A 167 6.02 13.94 7.28
N ALA A 168 6.54 14.50 6.19
CA ALA A 168 5.74 15.06 5.11
C ALA A 168 4.79 14.01 4.50
N THR A 169 5.31 12.80 4.25
CA THR A 169 4.52 11.67 3.75
C THR A 169 3.40 11.28 4.73
N LEU A 170 3.72 11.12 6.01
CA LEU A 170 2.76 10.69 7.04
C LEU A 170 1.70 11.76 7.30
N TYR A 171 2.05 13.03 7.19
CA TYR A 171 1.09 14.13 7.30
C TYR A 171 0.17 14.19 6.08
N ALA A 172 0.72 14.05 4.87
CA ALA A 172 -0.09 13.93 3.65
C ALA A 172 -1.06 12.75 3.72
N ASP A 173 -0.61 11.57 4.18
CA ASP A 173 -1.47 10.41 4.44
C ASP A 173 -2.60 10.76 5.42
N ALA A 174 -2.28 11.36 6.57
CA ALA A 174 -3.28 11.73 7.58
C ALA A 174 -4.37 12.66 7.01
N LEU A 175 -3.98 13.68 6.22
CA LEU A 175 -4.92 14.58 5.55
C LEU A 175 -5.76 13.87 4.48
N MET A 176 -5.16 12.98 3.69
CA MET A 176 -5.88 12.23 2.66
C MET A 176 -6.94 11.28 3.26
N ASN A 177 -6.69 10.75 4.46
CA ASN A 177 -7.62 9.88 5.19
C ASN A 177 -8.84 10.62 5.78
N LEU A 178 -8.89 11.96 5.73
CA LEU A 178 -10.10 12.73 6.08
C LEU A 178 -11.20 12.56 5.02
N THR A 179 -10.80 12.42 3.76
CA THR A 179 -11.71 12.30 2.60
C THR A 179 -11.19 11.26 1.61
N PRO A 180 -11.07 9.97 2.01
CA PRO A 180 -10.52 8.93 1.15
C PRO A 180 -11.36 8.81 -0.13
N TRP A 181 -10.68 8.72 -1.29
CA TRP A 181 -11.27 8.71 -2.63
C TRP A 181 -12.08 9.96 -3.03
N ARG A 182 -12.02 11.03 -2.23
CA ARG A 182 -12.74 12.28 -2.48
C ARG A 182 -11.80 13.47 -2.32
N LEU A 183 -10.63 13.42 -2.96
CA LEU A 183 -9.68 14.55 -2.99
C LEU A 183 -10.07 15.57 -4.06
N TRP A 184 -10.61 15.10 -5.19
CA TRP A 184 -11.05 15.93 -6.29
C TRP A 184 -12.52 15.67 -6.59
N ASP A 185 -13.24 16.72 -6.97
CA ASP A 185 -14.57 16.60 -7.54
C ASP A 185 -14.46 16.29 -9.04
N LEU A 186 -14.89 15.09 -9.43
CA LEU A 186 -14.76 14.61 -10.80
C LEU A 186 -15.58 15.38 -11.83
N SER A 187 -16.62 16.08 -11.39
CA SER A 187 -17.51 16.82 -12.29
C SER A 187 -16.97 18.22 -12.62
N THR A 188 -16.31 18.85 -11.66
CA THR A 188 -15.79 20.22 -11.76
C THR A 188 -14.28 20.27 -11.96
N GLY A 189 -13.56 19.20 -11.63
CA GLY A 189 -12.10 19.16 -11.63
C GLY A 189 -11.44 19.98 -10.51
N GLN A 190 -12.24 20.50 -9.57
CA GLN A 190 -11.78 21.28 -8.42
C GLN A 190 -11.52 20.38 -7.21
N PRO A 191 -10.76 20.84 -6.19
CA PRO A 191 -10.71 20.16 -4.90
C PRO A 191 -12.11 19.85 -4.37
N ALA A 192 -12.33 18.61 -3.91
CA ALA A 192 -13.63 18.23 -3.37
C ALA A 192 -13.94 19.01 -2.07
N THR A 193 -15.21 19.32 -1.85
CA THR A 193 -15.66 20.02 -0.63
C THR A 193 -15.23 19.26 0.63
N GLY A 194 -14.54 19.96 1.53
CA GLY A 194 -14.04 19.42 2.80
C GLY A 194 -12.71 18.67 2.69
N ALA A 195 -12.22 18.39 1.48
CA ALA A 195 -10.92 17.77 1.28
C ALA A 195 -9.79 18.78 1.50
N LYS A 196 -8.68 18.32 2.08
CA LYS A 196 -7.46 19.11 2.29
C LYS A 196 -6.51 19.05 1.08
N THR A 197 -7.06 18.89 -0.13
CA THR A 197 -6.31 18.56 -1.35
C THR A 197 -5.20 19.54 -1.69
N ILE A 198 -5.46 20.85 -1.58
CA ILE A 198 -4.45 21.87 -1.86
C ILE A 198 -3.32 21.84 -0.82
N GLU A 199 -3.66 21.57 0.43
CA GLU A 199 -2.69 21.42 1.52
C GLU A 199 -1.82 20.16 1.32
N VAL A 200 -2.45 19.00 1.02
CA VAL A 200 -1.73 17.77 0.65
C VAL A 200 -0.79 18.02 -0.52
N LYS A 201 -1.27 18.73 -1.57
CA LYS A 201 -0.42 19.07 -2.72
C LYS A 201 0.77 19.92 -2.31
N SER A 202 0.56 20.95 -1.50
CA SER A 202 1.64 21.82 -1.03
C SER A 202 2.70 21.06 -0.23
N VAL A 203 2.29 20.14 0.65
CA VAL A 203 3.19 19.29 1.44
C VAL A 203 4.02 18.38 0.53
N LEU A 204 3.37 17.70 -0.42
CA LEU A 204 4.05 16.77 -1.31
C LEU A 204 4.92 17.49 -2.35
N ASP A 205 4.50 18.64 -2.89
CA ASP A 205 5.31 19.47 -3.78
C ASP A 205 6.61 19.94 -3.08
N HIS A 206 6.51 20.36 -1.81
CA HIS A 206 7.68 20.70 -0.99
C HIS A 206 8.60 19.48 -0.82
N ALA A 207 8.05 18.34 -0.40
CA ALA A 207 8.81 17.11 -0.21
C ALA A 207 9.52 16.64 -1.50
N LEU A 208 8.87 16.74 -2.66
CA LEU A 208 9.45 16.41 -3.96
C LEU A 208 10.64 17.32 -4.34
N ALA A 209 10.64 18.58 -3.89
CA ALA A 209 11.73 19.52 -4.14
C ALA A 209 12.96 19.31 -3.22
N LEU A 210 12.81 18.59 -2.12
CA LEU A 210 13.89 18.27 -1.20
C LEU A 210 14.82 17.18 -1.75
N LYS A 211 16.04 17.14 -1.24
CA LYS A 211 17.00 16.09 -1.56
C LYS A 211 16.44 14.72 -1.16
N GLY A 212 16.36 13.80 -2.11
CA GLY A 212 15.81 12.47 -1.88
C GLY A 212 14.29 12.36 -2.12
N GLY A 213 13.57 13.47 -2.32
CA GLY A 213 12.12 13.46 -2.53
C GLY A 213 11.70 12.60 -3.73
N LEU A 214 12.40 12.72 -4.85
CA LEU A 214 12.23 11.90 -6.04
C LEU A 214 12.77 10.45 -5.91
N GLN A 215 13.21 10.05 -4.71
CA GLN A 215 13.62 8.68 -4.38
C GLN A 215 12.83 8.14 -3.17
N HIS A 216 11.88 8.92 -2.64
CA HIS A 216 11.13 8.54 -1.44
C HIS A 216 9.85 7.80 -1.85
N PRO A 217 9.73 6.48 -1.56
CA PRO A 217 8.61 5.67 -2.05
C PRO A 217 7.26 6.18 -1.56
N GLY A 218 7.18 6.66 -0.31
CA GLY A 218 5.95 7.22 0.24
C GLY A 218 5.53 8.55 -0.40
N VAL A 219 6.48 9.45 -0.72
CA VAL A 219 6.15 10.76 -1.32
C VAL A 219 5.63 10.52 -2.74
N LEU A 220 6.36 9.73 -3.52
CA LEU A 220 5.99 9.38 -4.89
C LEU A 220 4.64 8.66 -4.95
N HIS A 221 4.42 7.69 -4.05
CA HIS A 221 3.17 6.95 -3.97
C HIS A 221 1.98 7.87 -3.68
N LEU A 222 2.04 8.67 -2.61
CA LEU A 222 0.92 9.53 -2.23
C LEU A 222 0.69 10.66 -3.25
N TYR A 223 1.74 11.12 -3.95
CA TYR A 223 1.58 12.10 -5.02
C TYR A 223 0.77 11.53 -6.20
N ILE A 224 0.97 10.26 -6.54
CA ILE A 224 0.17 9.58 -7.56
C ILE A 224 -1.30 9.50 -7.12
N HIS A 225 -1.58 9.03 -5.89
CA HIS A 225 -2.94 8.98 -5.35
C HIS A 225 -3.61 10.36 -5.25
N LEU A 226 -2.84 11.40 -4.93
CA LEU A 226 -3.34 12.76 -4.94
C LEU A 226 -3.77 13.15 -6.36
N MET A 227 -2.96 12.86 -7.37
CA MET A 227 -3.14 13.40 -8.72
C MET A 227 -4.03 12.56 -9.64
N GLU A 228 -4.23 11.27 -9.35
CA GLU A 228 -4.96 10.34 -10.23
C GLU A 228 -6.42 10.77 -10.49
N MET A 229 -7.07 11.43 -9.53
CA MET A 229 -8.45 11.91 -9.71
C MET A 229 -8.54 13.40 -10.07
N SER A 230 -7.39 14.05 -10.31
CA SER A 230 -7.36 15.47 -10.64
C SER A 230 -7.83 15.74 -12.08
N SER A 231 -8.03 17.02 -12.41
CA SER A 231 -8.32 17.46 -13.78
C SER A 231 -7.10 17.48 -14.71
N SER A 232 -5.90 17.22 -14.18
CA SER A 232 -4.64 17.23 -14.93
C SER A 232 -3.68 16.12 -14.46
N PRO A 233 -4.10 14.83 -14.51
CA PRO A 233 -3.28 13.70 -14.07
C PRO A 233 -1.96 13.58 -14.84
N GLU A 234 -1.89 14.09 -16.07
CA GLU A 234 -0.69 14.08 -16.92
C GLU A 234 0.49 14.83 -16.30
N LEU A 235 0.23 15.84 -15.47
CA LEU A 235 1.28 16.60 -14.77
C LEU A 235 2.06 15.73 -13.76
N ALA A 236 1.46 14.63 -13.30
CA ALA A 236 2.09 13.73 -12.35
C ALA A 236 2.90 12.61 -13.01
N MET A 237 2.78 12.39 -14.32
CA MET A 237 3.47 11.29 -15.01
C MET A 237 5.00 11.34 -14.87
N PRO A 238 5.68 12.49 -15.04
CA PRO A 238 7.13 12.55 -14.88
C PRO A 238 7.57 12.23 -13.44
N ILE A 239 6.76 12.60 -12.44
CA ILE A 239 7.04 12.28 -11.03
C ILE A 239 6.84 10.78 -10.79
N ALA A 240 5.73 10.21 -11.29
CA ALA A 240 5.41 8.79 -11.13
C ALA A 240 6.46 7.86 -11.76
N ASP A 241 7.18 8.34 -12.78
CA ASP A 241 8.27 7.58 -13.40
C ASP A 241 9.42 7.27 -12.45
N HIS A 242 9.65 8.11 -11.44
CA HIS A 242 10.64 7.84 -10.40
C HIS A 242 10.27 6.66 -9.48
N LEU A 243 8.99 6.28 -9.41
CA LEU A 243 8.55 5.15 -8.57
C LEU A 243 8.80 3.80 -9.26
N ARG A 244 8.84 3.77 -10.59
CA ARG A 244 8.99 2.52 -11.36
C ARG A 244 10.35 1.88 -11.08
N GLY A 245 10.33 0.65 -10.56
CA GLY A 245 11.55 -0.08 -10.21
C GLY A 245 12.26 0.39 -8.93
N LEU A 246 11.77 1.41 -8.25
CA LEU A 246 12.40 1.94 -7.02
C LEU A 246 12.42 0.90 -5.89
N ILE A 247 11.32 0.15 -5.74
CA ILE A 247 11.15 -0.91 -4.75
C ILE A 247 10.81 -2.21 -5.49
N PRO A 248 11.82 -2.99 -5.94
CA PRO A 248 11.64 -4.03 -6.95
C PRO A 248 10.61 -5.12 -6.63
N ASP A 249 10.53 -5.57 -5.37
CA ASP A 249 9.61 -6.64 -4.96
C ASP A 249 8.31 -6.12 -4.32
N ALA A 250 8.02 -4.82 -4.39
CA ALA A 250 6.75 -4.25 -3.94
C ALA A 250 5.78 -4.09 -5.14
N GLY A 251 4.96 -5.11 -5.40
CA GLY A 251 4.06 -5.13 -6.56
C GLY A 251 3.13 -3.92 -6.64
N HIS A 252 2.56 -3.48 -5.52
CA HIS A 252 1.71 -2.30 -5.49
C HIS A 252 2.43 -1.03 -5.98
N LEU A 253 3.70 -0.81 -5.61
CA LEU A 253 4.45 0.38 -6.03
C LEU A 253 4.78 0.38 -7.53
N HIS A 254 4.96 -0.79 -8.15
CA HIS A 254 5.04 -0.88 -9.63
C HIS A 254 3.72 -0.58 -10.31
N HIS A 255 2.62 -0.97 -9.67
CA HIS A 255 1.27 -0.74 -10.17
C HIS A 255 0.87 0.73 -10.10
N MET A 256 1.25 1.46 -9.05
CA MET A 256 0.76 2.81 -8.80
C MET A 256 0.87 3.78 -9.99
N PRO A 257 2.01 3.91 -10.71
CA PRO A 257 2.10 4.79 -11.87
C PRO A 257 1.08 4.47 -12.99
N THR A 258 0.54 3.24 -13.02
CA THR A 258 -0.40 2.80 -14.05
C THR A 258 -1.81 3.38 -13.92
N HIS A 259 -2.15 3.94 -12.75
CA HIS A 259 -3.34 4.77 -12.59
C HIS A 259 -3.30 5.97 -13.53
N LEU A 260 -2.17 6.69 -13.57
CA LEU A 260 -1.97 7.82 -14.49
C LEU A 260 -1.86 7.35 -15.94
N ASP A 261 -1.15 6.25 -16.19
CA ASP A 261 -0.99 5.69 -17.55
C ASP A 261 -2.36 5.39 -18.20
N ILE A 262 -3.29 4.77 -17.46
CA ILE A 262 -4.63 4.46 -17.97
C ILE A 262 -5.41 5.74 -18.26
N LEU A 263 -5.40 6.70 -17.34
CA LEU A 263 -6.14 7.96 -17.49
C LEU A 263 -5.62 8.81 -18.66
N CYS A 264 -4.32 8.77 -18.90
CA CYS A 264 -3.66 9.51 -19.99
C CYS A 264 -3.58 8.71 -21.29
N GLY A 265 -4.08 7.47 -21.32
CA GLY A 265 -4.12 6.62 -22.51
C GLY A 265 -2.80 5.93 -22.90
N ASP A 266 -1.78 5.92 -22.04
CA ASP A 266 -0.56 5.13 -22.24
C ASP A 266 -0.75 3.68 -21.79
N TYR A 267 -1.64 2.99 -22.47
CA TYR A 267 -1.97 1.59 -22.17
C TYR A 267 -0.75 0.66 -22.31
N ARG A 268 0.24 1.02 -23.14
CA ARG A 268 1.48 0.25 -23.30
C ARG A 268 2.28 0.24 -21.99
N ARG A 269 2.48 1.38 -21.34
CA ARG A 269 3.18 1.44 -20.04
C ARG A 269 2.38 0.82 -18.91
N ALA A 270 1.06 0.95 -18.94
CA ALA A 270 0.17 0.28 -17.99
C ALA A 270 0.31 -1.24 -18.07
N ILE A 271 0.34 -1.83 -19.27
CA ILE A 271 0.58 -3.28 -19.45
C ILE A 271 1.95 -3.69 -18.91
N ALA A 272 3.01 -2.95 -19.26
CA ALA A 272 4.37 -3.27 -18.86
C ALA A 272 4.53 -3.26 -17.33
N SER A 273 4.13 -2.17 -16.68
CA SER A 273 4.36 -2.01 -15.24
C SER A 273 3.46 -2.91 -14.40
N ASN A 274 2.23 -3.20 -14.85
CA ASN A 274 1.41 -4.22 -14.20
C ASN A 274 1.97 -5.64 -14.41
N THR A 275 2.68 -5.91 -15.51
CA THR A 275 3.38 -7.19 -15.68
C THR A 275 4.53 -7.33 -14.67
N ASP A 276 5.25 -6.24 -14.40
CA ASP A 276 6.29 -6.22 -13.37
C ASP A 276 5.71 -6.31 -11.96
N ALA A 277 4.59 -5.63 -11.69
CA ALA A 277 3.84 -5.72 -10.45
C ALA A 277 3.38 -7.16 -10.16
N ILE A 278 2.82 -7.85 -11.16
CA ILE A 278 2.40 -9.26 -11.05
C ILE A 278 3.62 -10.16 -10.75
N ARG A 279 4.76 -9.93 -11.39
CA ARG A 279 5.99 -10.71 -11.13
C ARG A 279 6.50 -10.53 -9.69
N ALA A 280 6.45 -9.31 -9.16
CA ALA A 280 6.77 -9.05 -7.75
C ALA A 280 5.78 -9.75 -6.81
N ASP A 281 4.48 -9.69 -7.14
CA ASP A 281 3.42 -10.34 -6.37
C ASP A 281 3.51 -11.87 -6.39
N GLU A 282 4.03 -12.48 -7.45
CA GLU A 282 4.27 -13.94 -7.50
C GLU A 282 5.30 -14.38 -6.46
N ARG A 283 6.34 -13.57 -6.19
CA ARG A 283 7.30 -13.83 -5.12
C ARG A 283 6.63 -13.77 -3.76
N PHE A 284 5.77 -12.75 -3.56
CA PHE A 284 5.01 -12.63 -2.32
C PHE A 284 4.05 -13.80 -2.12
N LEU A 285 3.28 -14.16 -3.16
CA LEU A 285 2.37 -15.29 -3.19
C LEU A 285 3.07 -16.61 -2.85
N ALA A 286 4.26 -16.85 -3.40
CA ALA A 286 5.02 -18.07 -3.15
C ALA A 286 5.39 -18.23 -1.66
N ARG A 287 5.55 -17.13 -0.92
CA ARG A 287 5.93 -17.13 0.50
C ARG A 287 4.73 -17.03 1.45
N ALA A 288 3.79 -16.13 1.17
CA ALA A 288 2.67 -15.78 2.05
C ALA A 288 1.39 -16.58 1.75
N GLY A 289 1.36 -17.31 0.62
CA GLY A 289 0.21 -18.07 0.19
C GLY A 289 -0.89 -17.24 -0.48
N PRO A 290 -1.97 -17.91 -0.95
CA PRO A 290 -2.93 -17.31 -1.89
C PRO A 290 -4.03 -16.46 -1.26
N LEU A 291 -4.29 -16.60 0.05
CA LEU A 291 -5.38 -15.94 0.75
C LEU A 291 -4.84 -15.12 1.93
N ASN A 292 -4.73 -13.81 1.71
CA ASN A 292 -4.34 -12.82 2.69
C ASN A 292 -4.95 -11.45 2.32
N PHE A 293 -4.82 -10.45 3.19
CA PHE A 293 -5.27 -9.09 2.92
C PHE A 293 -4.74 -8.54 1.59
N TYR A 294 -3.47 -8.82 1.28
CA TYR A 294 -2.79 -8.35 0.08
C TYR A 294 -3.31 -9.02 -1.23
N THR A 295 -4.11 -10.09 -1.15
CA THR A 295 -4.72 -10.72 -2.34
C THR A 295 -5.53 -9.74 -3.18
N LEU A 296 -6.23 -8.77 -2.57
CA LEU A 296 -7.00 -7.77 -3.32
C LEU A 296 -6.09 -6.87 -4.18
N TYR A 297 -4.94 -6.45 -3.65
CA TYR A 297 -3.94 -5.69 -4.39
C TYR A 297 -3.35 -6.49 -5.54
N ARG A 298 -3.04 -7.78 -5.33
CA ARG A 298 -2.57 -8.66 -6.41
C ARG A 298 -3.60 -8.80 -7.53
N CYS A 299 -4.88 -8.97 -7.18
CA CYS A 299 -5.97 -9.00 -8.16
C CYS A 299 -6.12 -7.67 -8.92
N HIS A 300 -5.89 -6.55 -8.24
CA HIS A 300 -5.95 -5.21 -8.85
C HIS A 300 -4.94 -5.04 -9.98
N ASN A 301 -3.71 -5.54 -9.79
CA ASN A 301 -2.65 -5.50 -10.79
C ASN A 301 -3.02 -6.28 -12.06
N TYR A 302 -3.66 -7.45 -11.91
CA TYR A 302 -4.21 -8.19 -13.05
C TYR A 302 -5.32 -7.39 -13.77
N HIS A 303 -6.24 -6.77 -13.03
CA HIS A 303 -7.32 -6.00 -13.62
C HIS A 303 -6.81 -4.83 -14.47
N PHE A 304 -5.78 -4.11 -14.02
CA PHE A 304 -5.22 -2.99 -14.79
C PHE A 304 -4.47 -3.47 -16.03
N ARG A 305 -3.72 -4.58 -15.93
CA ARG A 305 -3.10 -5.21 -17.12
C ARG A 305 -4.14 -5.62 -18.15
N LEU A 306 -5.24 -6.25 -17.70
CA LEU A 306 -6.34 -6.68 -18.56
C LEU A 306 -7.02 -5.46 -19.21
N TYR A 307 -7.36 -4.44 -18.41
CA TYR A 307 -8.01 -3.22 -18.89
C TYR A 307 -7.17 -2.54 -19.97
N ALA A 308 -5.90 -2.27 -19.67
CA ALA A 308 -4.99 -1.65 -20.62
C ALA A 308 -4.81 -2.50 -21.90
N ALA A 309 -4.70 -3.84 -21.76
CA ALA A 309 -4.61 -4.73 -22.91
C ALA A 309 -5.85 -4.68 -23.81
N MET A 310 -7.05 -4.57 -23.25
CA MET A 310 -8.28 -4.43 -24.04
C MET A 310 -8.29 -3.12 -24.84
N PHE A 311 -7.96 -1.99 -24.21
CA PHE A 311 -7.93 -0.68 -24.89
C PHE A 311 -6.79 -0.56 -25.92
N ALA A 312 -5.68 -1.27 -25.70
CA ALA A 312 -4.56 -1.33 -26.64
C ALA A 312 -4.77 -2.34 -27.80
N GLY A 313 -5.90 -3.05 -27.86
CA GLY A 313 -6.15 -4.09 -28.87
C GLY A 313 -5.25 -5.33 -28.75
N GLN A 314 -4.65 -5.56 -27.57
CA GLN A 314 -3.69 -6.65 -27.33
C GLN A 314 -4.41 -7.92 -26.86
N SER A 315 -5.17 -8.54 -27.76
CA SER A 315 -6.05 -9.69 -27.44
C SER A 315 -5.33 -10.85 -26.75
N LYS A 316 -4.11 -11.21 -27.20
CA LYS A 316 -3.29 -12.27 -26.60
C LYS A 316 -2.97 -11.97 -25.13
N ILE A 317 -2.62 -10.72 -24.80
CA ILE A 317 -2.29 -10.30 -23.44
C ILE A 317 -3.55 -10.28 -22.57
N ALA A 318 -4.67 -9.78 -23.12
CA ALA A 318 -5.95 -9.73 -22.41
C ALA A 318 -6.41 -11.14 -22.02
N LEU A 319 -6.46 -12.08 -22.97
CA LEU A 319 -6.88 -13.46 -22.71
C LEU A 319 -5.95 -14.17 -21.71
N GLN A 320 -4.63 -14.02 -21.87
CA GLN A 320 -3.66 -14.56 -20.90
C GLN A 320 -3.91 -14.01 -19.48
N THR A 321 -4.20 -12.71 -19.35
CA THR A 321 -4.48 -12.11 -18.03
C THR A 321 -5.77 -12.67 -17.44
N ALA A 322 -6.80 -12.85 -18.25
CA ALA A 322 -8.06 -13.44 -17.82
C ALA A 322 -7.84 -14.87 -17.28
N ASP A 323 -7.04 -15.68 -17.97
CA ASP A 323 -6.69 -17.04 -17.51
C ASP A 323 -5.98 -17.01 -16.14
N TRP A 324 -5.08 -16.04 -15.91
CA TRP A 324 -4.41 -15.87 -14.61
C TRP A 324 -5.36 -15.46 -13.48
N ILE A 325 -6.33 -14.58 -13.78
CA ILE A 325 -7.39 -14.20 -12.82
C ILE A 325 -8.25 -15.41 -12.47
N GLU A 326 -8.71 -16.18 -13.48
CA GLU A 326 -9.51 -17.39 -13.29
C GLU A 326 -8.77 -18.42 -12.42
N ALA A 327 -7.49 -18.67 -12.70
CA ALA A 327 -6.66 -19.59 -11.93
C ALA A 327 -6.48 -19.14 -10.47
N THR A 328 -6.38 -17.84 -10.23
CA THR A 328 -6.29 -17.28 -8.87
C THR A 328 -7.60 -17.51 -8.09
N ALA A 329 -8.75 -17.24 -8.71
CA ALA A 329 -10.07 -17.43 -8.11
C ALA A 329 -10.36 -18.90 -7.74
N GLN A 330 -9.88 -19.85 -8.55
CA GLN A 330 -10.00 -21.28 -8.26
C GLN A 330 -9.15 -21.68 -7.04
N LYS A 331 -7.90 -21.22 -6.97
CA LYS A 331 -7.00 -21.47 -5.83
C LYS A 331 -7.54 -20.92 -4.52
N THR A 332 -8.15 -19.73 -4.54
CA THR A 332 -8.79 -19.13 -3.36
C THR A 332 -10.02 -19.91 -2.92
N SER A 333 -10.83 -20.41 -3.86
CA SER A 333 -12.01 -21.23 -3.54
C SER A 333 -11.62 -22.55 -2.88
N PHE A 334 -10.58 -23.22 -3.38
CA PHE A 334 -10.07 -24.46 -2.80
C PHE A 334 -9.40 -24.27 -1.43
N ALA A 335 -8.65 -23.18 -1.24
CA ALA A 335 -8.04 -22.88 0.05
C ALA A 335 -9.07 -22.58 1.15
N SER A 336 -10.24 -22.03 0.79
CA SER A 336 -11.35 -21.79 1.72
C SER A 336 -12.07 -23.07 2.17
N SER A 337 -12.07 -24.13 1.35
CA SER A 337 -12.78 -25.39 1.64
C SER A 337 -11.95 -26.40 2.46
N HIS A 338 -10.67 -26.14 2.71
CA HIS A 338 -9.75 -27.06 3.39
C HIS A 338 -9.30 -26.62 4.80
N ARG A 339 -9.80 -25.50 5.36
CA ARG A 339 -9.66 -25.23 6.80
C ARG A 339 -10.70 -26.03 7.59
N GLN A 340 -10.27 -27.11 8.26
CA GLN A 340 -11.05 -27.69 9.35
C GLN A 340 -11.10 -26.68 10.50
N TRP A 341 -12.28 -26.07 10.72
CA TRP A 341 -12.53 -25.25 11.90
C TRP A 341 -12.68 -26.16 13.13
N PRO A 342 -12.05 -25.83 14.29
CA PRO A 342 -12.32 -26.53 15.54
C PRO A 342 -13.81 -26.46 15.85
N THR A 343 -14.39 -27.62 16.18
CA THR A 343 -15.82 -27.78 16.45
C THR A 343 -16.26 -26.88 17.62
N GLY A 344 -17.03 -25.83 17.34
CA GLY A 344 -17.69 -25.04 18.38
C GLY A 344 -18.01 -23.58 18.02
N SER A 345 -17.31 -22.99 17.04
CA SER A 345 -17.59 -21.63 16.58
C SER A 345 -17.98 -21.66 15.09
N ARG A 346 -19.26 -21.50 14.81
CA ARG A 346 -19.67 -20.91 13.52
C ARG A 346 -19.72 -19.40 13.72
N PRO A 347 -18.71 -18.62 13.28
CA PRO A 347 -18.99 -17.23 13.00
C PRO A 347 -20.01 -17.19 11.86
N SER A 348 -20.96 -16.27 11.92
CA SER A 348 -21.79 -15.92 10.78
C SER A 348 -20.87 -15.42 9.65
N MET A 349 -20.43 -16.34 8.79
CA MET A 349 -19.62 -16.03 7.62
C MET A 349 -20.46 -15.20 6.65
N GLY A 350 -20.37 -13.87 6.80
CA GLY A 350 -20.46 -12.98 5.65
C GLY A 350 -19.31 -13.33 4.72
N CYS A 351 -19.64 -14.04 3.64
CA CYS A 351 -18.70 -14.45 2.60
C CYS A 351 -17.78 -13.28 2.19
N VAL A 352 -16.50 -13.39 2.57
CA VAL A 352 -15.37 -12.57 2.07
C VAL A 352 -15.19 -12.69 0.54
N CYS A 353 -15.93 -13.61 -0.10
CA CYS A 353 -16.08 -13.74 -1.54
C CYS A 353 -17.55 -13.63 -1.99
N THR A 354 -18.35 -12.71 -1.43
CA THR A 354 -19.56 -12.29 -2.16
C THR A 354 -19.15 -11.38 -3.31
N PRO A 355 -19.84 -11.47 -4.47
CA PRO A 355 -19.73 -10.46 -5.52
C PRO A 355 -19.86 -9.04 -4.95
N SER A 356 -20.56 -8.84 -3.83
CA SER A 356 -20.77 -7.56 -3.15
C SER A 356 -19.52 -6.87 -2.60
N PHE A 357 -18.47 -7.58 -2.16
CA PHE A 357 -17.25 -6.95 -1.60
C PHE A 357 -16.22 -6.61 -2.69
N ALA A 358 -16.06 -7.52 -3.67
CA ALA A 358 -15.40 -7.21 -4.95
C ALA A 358 -16.16 -6.13 -5.74
N LEU A 359 -17.49 -6.03 -5.59
CA LEU A 359 -18.30 -4.91 -6.05
C LEU A 359 -18.22 -3.69 -5.12
N ALA A 360 -17.71 -3.72 -3.89
CA ALA A 360 -17.64 -2.52 -3.04
C ALA A 360 -16.33 -1.76 -3.26
N CYS A 361 -15.20 -2.50 -3.18
CA CYS A 361 -13.92 -2.02 -3.71
C CYS A 361 -14.07 -1.78 -5.21
N GLY A 362 -14.53 -2.75 -6.00
CA GLY A 362 -14.74 -2.58 -7.42
C GLY A 362 -15.84 -1.58 -7.80
N LYS A 363 -16.87 -1.26 -6.98
CA LYS A 363 -17.77 -0.16 -7.34
C LYS A 363 -17.05 1.15 -7.22
N LYS A 364 -16.32 1.45 -6.15
CA LYS A 364 -15.57 2.73 -6.09
C LYS A 364 -14.38 2.74 -7.07
N PHE A 365 -13.63 1.65 -7.19
CA PHE A 365 -12.49 1.51 -8.12
C PHE A 365 -12.90 1.39 -9.61
N LEU A 366 -13.99 0.69 -9.97
CA LEU A 366 -14.50 0.66 -11.37
C LEU A 366 -15.43 1.82 -11.71
N THR A 367 -16.18 2.43 -10.78
CA THR A 367 -17.00 3.61 -11.14
C THR A 367 -16.16 4.81 -11.53
N CYS A 368 -14.91 4.90 -11.03
CA CYS A 368 -13.96 5.92 -11.46
C CYS A 368 -13.42 5.69 -12.88
N LEU A 369 -13.43 4.45 -13.40
CA LEU A 369 -12.90 4.11 -14.73
C LEU A 369 -14.00 3.86 -15.79
N CYS A 370 -15.26 3.63 -15.40
CA CYS A 370 -16.37 3.47 -16.34
C CYS A 370 -17.75 3.57 -15.67
N PRO A 371 -18.57 4.61 -15.94
CA PRO A 371 -19.95 4.67 -15.42
C PRO A 371 -20.92 3.62 -16.02
N LYS A 372 -20.49 2.77 -16.98
CA LYS A 372 -21.42 2.02 -17.86
C LYS A 372 -21.08 0.54 -18.16
N THR A 373 -20.40 -0.21 -17.30
CA THR A 373 -20.17 -1.65 -17.57
C THR A 373 -20.59 -2.57 -16.41
N LYS A 374 -21.88 -2.94 -16.41
CA LYS A 374 -22.41 -4.12 -15.73
C LYS A 374 -22.43 -5.31 -16.70
N SER A 375 -21.30 -5.96 -17.00
CA SER A 375 -21.28 -7.38 -17.42
C SER A 375 -19.85 -7.84 -17.73
N PHE A 376 -19.31 -8.80 -16.98
CA PHE A 376 -18.05 -9.47 -17.32
C PHE A 376 -18.24 -10.88 -17.91
N THR A 377 -19.46 -11.27 -18.26
CA THR A 377 -19.75 -12.64 -18.75
C THR A 377 -19.70 -12.80 -20.27
N ALA A 378 -19.32 -11.76 -21.05
CA ALA A 378 -19.42 -11.77 -22.51
C ALA A 378 -18.12 -12.11 -23.28
N LEU A 379 -16.97 -12.21 -22.60
CA LEU A 379 -15.65 -12.26 -23.24
C LEU A 379 -15.25 -13.60 -23.91
N ARG A 380 -16.15 -14.59 -23.98
CA ARG A 380 -15.90 -15.87 -24.70
C ARG A 380 -16.71 -16.03 -26.00
N ARG A 381 -17.37 -14.98 -26.49
CA ARG A 381 -18.20 -15.04 -27.72
C ARG A 381 -17.73 -14.14 -28.87
N LEU A 382 -16.47 -13.72 -28.85
CA LEU A 382 -15.74 -13.16 -29.98
C LEU A 382 -14.42 -13.93 -30.08
#